data_AF-A0A3D9G152-F1
#
_entry.id   AF-A0A3D9G152-F1
#
_cell.length_a   1.000
_cell.length_b   1.000
_cell.length_c   1.000
_cell.angle_alpha   90.00
_cell.angle_beta   90.00
_cell.angle_gamma   90.00
#
_symmetry.space_group_name_H-M   'P 1'
#
loop_
_entity.id
_entity.type
_entity.pdbx_description
1 polymer ?
#
loop_
_entity_poly.entity_id
_entity_poly.type
_entity_poly.pdbx_seq_one_letter_code
_entity_poly.pdbx_strand_id
1 'polypeptide(L)'
;MENTVNKGALNQKLIKRTILKVASLKRELEIEKLKNLENIKTTYIPKLDTDILRIDDVIKDYNFSRKTIDRMRAKGLKYSQTSPKSPVWIVRKNLEDFLKKDRHDR
;
A
#
# COMPACT_ATOMS: atom_id res chain seq x y z
N MET A 1 53.46 -11.36 -29.58
CA MET A 1 52.11 -11.86 -29.90
C MET A 1 51.36 -12.06 -28.58
N GLU A 2 50.73 -11.03 -28.00
CA GLU A 2 50.13 -11.15 -26.64
C GLU A 2 48.72 -10.52 -26.48
N ASN A 3 48.06 -10.07 -27.55
CA ASN A 3 46.83 -9.27 -27.41
C ASN A 3 45.49 -10.01 -27.60
N THR A 4 45.47 -11.34 -27.74
CA THR A 4 44.24 -12.09 -28.01
C THR A 4 43.59 -12.72 -26.78
N VAL A 5 44.36 -13.02 -25.72
CA VAL A 5 43.87 -13.73 -24.52
C VAL A 5 42.95 -12.85 -23.66
N ASN A 6 43.16 -11.54 -23.64
CA ASN A 6 42.46 -10.62 -22.73
C ASN A 6 41.05 -10.21 -23.21
N LYS A 7 40.78 -10.27 -24.53
CA LYS A 7 39.48 -9.89 -25.11
C LYS A 7 38.35 -10.91 -24.83
N GLY A 8 38.66 -12.21 -24.76
CA GLY A 8 37.67 -13.26 -24.49
C GLY A 8 37.17 -13.28 -23.04
N ALA A 9 38.08 -13.03 -22.08
CA ALA A 9 37.77 -13.02 -20.64
C ALA A 9 36.91 -11.80 -20.23
N LEU A 10 37.14 -10.64 -20.85
CA LEU A 10 36.34 -9.43 -20.62
C LEU A 10 34.88 -9.62 -21.07
N ASN A 11 34.68 -10.34 -22.18
CA ASN A 11 33.36 -10.61 -22.75
C ASN A 11 32.56 -11.61 -21.89
N GLN A 12 33.21 -12.67 -21.38
CA GLN A 12 32.56 -13.61 -20.44
C GLN A 12 32.14 -12.96 -19.11
N LYS A 13 32.96 -12.06 -18.55
CA LYS A 13 32.60 -11.31 -17.34
C LYS A 13 31.39 -10.40 -17.58
N LEU A 14 31.34 -9.74 -18.74
CA LEU A 14 30.22 -8.89 -19.13
C LEU A 14 28.94 -9.71 -19.27
N ILE A 15 29.00 -10.84 -19.99
CA ILE A 15 27.88 -11.78 -20.15
C ILE A 15 27.36 -12.26 -18.80
N LYS A 16 28.25 -12.67 -17.88
CA LYS A 16 27.87 -13.10 -16.53
C LYS A 16 27.16 -11.99 -15.74
N ARG A 17 27.65 -10.75 -15.81
CA ARG A 17 26.98 -9.59 -15.18
C ARG A 17 25.60 -9.33 -15.78
N THR A 18 25.46 -9.42 -17.09
CA THR A 18 24.16 -9.25 -17.76
C THR A 18 23.17 -10.32 -17.35
N ILE A 19 23.59 -11.59 -17.27
CA ILE A 19 22.74 -12.70 -16.80
C ILE A 19 22.27 -12.44 -15.36
N LEU A 20 23.17 -12.04 -14.46
CA LEU A 20 22.82 -11.72 -13.08
C LEU A 20 21.86 -10.53 -12.99
N LYS A 21 22.06 -9.50 -13.80
CA LYS A 21 21.18 -8.33 -13.85
C LYS A 21 19.79 -8.69 -14.35
N VAL A 22 19.69 -9.51 -15.40
CA VAL A 22 18.42 -10.02 -15.92
C VAL A 22 17.71 -10.88 -14.86
N ALA A 23 18.43 -11.72 -14.13
CA ALA A 23 17.86 -12.52 -13.05
C ALA A 23 17.32 -11.64 -11.90
N SER A 24 18.03 -10.57 -11.53
CA SER A 24 17.56 -9.58 -10.53
C SER A 24 16.28 -8.91 -10.99
N LEU A 25 16.29 -8.37 -12.21
CA LEU A 25 15.15 -7.66 -12.79
C LEU A 25 13.93 -8.57 -12.92
N LYS A 26 14.11 -9.85 -13.27
CA LYS A 26 13.02 -10.82 -13.33
C LYS A 26 12.39 -11.02 -11.94
N ARG A 27 13.21 -11.14 -10.89
CA ARG A 27 12.73 -11.30 -9.51
C ARG A 27 11.99 -10.04 -9.02
N GLU A 28 12.53 -8.86 -9.29
CA GLU A 28 11.88 -7.58 -8.97
C GLU A 28 10.52 -7.44 -9.65
N LEU A 29 10.45 -7.77 -10.94
CA LEU A 29 9.20 -7.78 -11.71
C LEU A 29 8.17 -8.77 -11.14
N GLU A 30 8.61 -9.94 -10.68
CA GLU A 30 7.73 -10.95 -10.07
C GLU A 30 7.13 -10.45 -8.76
N ILE A 31 7.94 -9.80 -7.92
CA ILE A 31 7.49 -9.17 -6.68
C ILE A 31 6.48 -8.06 -6.97
N GLU A 32 6.73 -7.23 -7.99
CA GLU A 32 5.82 -6.14 -8.36
C GLU A 32 4.49 -6.66 -8.92
N LYS A 33 4.52 -7.72 -9.75
CA LYS A 33 3.31 -8.39 -10.24
C LYS A 33 2.45 -8.94 -9.10
N LEU A 34 3.07 -9.55 -8.09
CA LEU A 34 2.36 -10.06 -6.92
C LEU A 34 1.68 -8.93 -6.14
N LYS A 35 2.40 -7.82 -5.88
CA LYS A 35 1.82 -6.62 -5.25
C LYS A 35 0.63 -6.07 -6.04
N ASN A 36 0.77 -5.98 -7.37
CA ASN A 36 -0.30 -5.49 -8.22
C ASN A 36 -1.52 -6.42 -8.23
N LEU A 37 -1.33 -7.73 -8.23
CA LEU A 37 -2.41 -8.72 -8.14
C LEU A 37 -3.18 -8.60 -6.81
N GLU A 38 -2.48 -8.42 -5.70
CA GLU A 38 -3.13 -8.18 -4.40
C GLU A 38 -3.93 -6.89 -4.41
N ASN A 39 -3.39 -5.80 -4.97
CA ASN A 39 -4.09 -4.53 -5.11
C ASN A 39 -5.36 -4.66 -5.98
N ILE A 40 -5.33 -5.44 -7.06
CA ILE A 40 -6.50 -5.68 -7.92
C ILE A 40 -7.57 -6.47 -7.14
N LYS A 41 -7.17 -7.52 -6.41
CA LYS A 41 -8.11 -8.33 -5.62
C LYS A 41 -8.82 -7.53 -4.54
N THR A 42 -8.11 -6.63 -3.87
CA THR A 42 -8.72 -5.75 -2.84
C THR A 42 -9.58 -4.65 -3.45
N THR A 43 -9.29 -4.20 -4.66
CA THR A 43 -10.08 -3.18 -5.37
C THR A 43 -11.39 -3.75 -5.94
N TYR A 44 -11.43 -5.04 -6.28
CA TYR A 44 -12.63 -5.68 -6.84
C TYR A 44 -13.75 -5.92 -5.82
N ILE A 45 -13.43 -5.97 -4.52
CA ILE A 45 -14.45 -6.10 -3.48
C ILE A 45 -15.17 -4.75 -3.37
N PRO A 46 -16.47 -4.68 -3.68
CA PRO A 46 -17.21 -3.42 -3.59
C PRO A 46 -17.20 -2.96 -2.14
N LYS A 47 -16.71 -1.74 -1.92
CA LYS A 47 -16.72 -1.07 -0.61
C LYS A 47 -18.16 -0.70 -0.29
N LEU A 48 -18.73 -1.29 0.75
CA LEU A 48 -20.12 -1.06 1.13
C LEU A 48 -20.21 -0.03 2.25
N ASP A 49 -21.26 0.77 2.23
CA ASP A 49 -21.58 1.75 3.27
C ASP A 49 -21.63 1.13 4.68
N THR A 50 -22.05 -0.13 4.76
CA THR A 50 -22.20 -0.90 5.99
C THR A 50 -20.89 -1.53 6.50
N ASP A 51 -19.78 -1.39 5.76
CA ASP A 51 -18.50 -1.96 6.16
C ASP A 51 -18.05 -1.42 7.52
N ILE A 52 -17.62 -2.33 8.38
CA ILE A 52 -17.05 -1.99 9.68
C ILE A 52 -15.53 -1.98 9.53
N LEU A 53 -14.95 -0.78 9.57
CA LEU A 53 -13.52 -0.55 9.36
C LEU A 53 -12.80 -0.46 10.71
N ARG A 54 -11.65 -1.11 10.82
CA ARG A 54 -10.68 -0.79 11.88
C ARG A 54 -9.91 0.46 11.49
N ILE A 55 -9.26 1.08 12.47
CA ILE A 55 -8.36 2.21 12.18
C ILE A 55 -7.29 1.84 11.16
N ASP A 56 -6.71 0.64 11.24
CA ASP A 56 -5.67 0.22 10.31
C ASP A 56 -6.19 0.11 8.87
N ASP A 57 -7.44 -0.33 8.70
CA ASP A 57 -8.12 -0.35 7.40
C ASP A 57 -8.36 1.08 6.89
N VAL A 58 -8.77 2.00 7.77
CA VAL A 58 -8.95 3.42 7.40
C VAL A 58 -7.63 4.06 6.99
N ILE A 59 -6.53 3.78 7.70
CA ILE A 59 -5.19 4.26 7.37
C ILE A 59 -4.79 3.77 5.98
N LYS A 60 -5.01 2.49 5.70
CA LYS A 60 -4.64 1.86 4.41
C LYS A 60 -5.51 2.34 3.26
N ASP A 61 -6.83 2.35 3.44
CA ASP A 61 -7.81 2.62 2.37
C ASP A 61 -7.89 4.10 2.00
N TYR A 62 -7.75 5.00 2.98
CA TYR A 62 -7.94 6.43 2.80
C TYR A 62 -6.63 7.22 2.91
N ASN A 63 -5.52 6.52 3.14
CA ASN A 63 -4.19 7.11 3.26
C ASN A 63 -4.11 8.23 4.32
N PHE A 64 -4.81 8.04 5.44
CA PHE A 64 -4.77 8.98 6.57
C PHE A 64 -3.76 8.55 7.62
N SER A 65 -3.11 9.52 8.27
CA SER A 65 -2.32 9.23 9.46
C SER A 65 -3.21 8.97 10.67
N ARG A 66 -2.72 8.16 11.63
CA ARG A 66 -3.42 7.89 12.89
C ARG A 66 -3.84 9.18 13.62
N LYS A 67 -2.93 10.16 13.68
CA LYS A 67 -3.20 11.49 14.27
C LYS A 67 -4.35 12.23 13.60
N THR A 68 -4.49 12.08 12.28
CA THR A 68 -5.59 12.69 11.52
C THR A 68 -6.92 12.06 11.92
N ILE A 69 -6.96 10.73 12.03
CA ILE A 69 -8.16 10.00 12.46
C ILE A 69 -8.53 10.37 13.89
N ASP A 70 -7.56 10.45 14.81
CA ASP A 70 -7.83 10.88 16.19
C ASP A 70 -8.36 12.32 16.27
N ARG A 71 -7.88 13.22 15.39
CA ARG A 71 -8.44 14.57 15.25
C ARG A 71 -9.87 14.55 14.70
N MET A 72 -10.17 13.71 13.71
CA MET A 72 -11.54 13.54 13.20
C MET A 72 -12.48 13.03 14.29
N ARG A 73 -12.02 12.09 15.13
CA ARG A 73 -12.75 11.60 16.31
C ARG A 73 -13.02 12.73 17.30
N ALA A 74 -12.01 13.54 17.62
CA ALA A 74 -12.17 14.72 18.48
C ALA A 74 -13.15 15.76 17.89
N LYS A 75 -13.26 15.85 16.56
CA LYS A 75 -14.22 16.69 15.82
C LYS A 75 -15.63 16.07 15.73
N GLY A 76 -15.88 14.89 16.27
CA GLY A 76 -17.20 14.26 16.28
C GLY A 76 -17.45 13.19 15.22
N LEU A 77 -16.40 12.63 14.60
CA LEU A 77 -16.54 11.40 13.80
C LEU A 77 -17.12 10.28 14.69
N LYS A 78 -18.20 9.64 14.25
CA LYS A 78 -18.84 8.53 14.98
C LYS A 78 -17.95 7.28 14.93
N TYR A 79 -17.64 6.74 16.10
CA TYR A 79 -16.86 5.49 16.26
C TYR A 79 -17.43 4.65 17.41
N SER A 80 -17.13 3.35 17.40
CA SER A 80 -17.40 2.43 18.50
C SER A 80 -16.09 1.97 19.13
N GLN A 81 -16.01 2.09 20.45
CA GLN A 81 -14.87 1.64 21.25
C GLN A 81 -15.37 1.26 22.65
N THR A 82 -15.16 0.01 23.05
CA THR A 82 -15.62 -0.50 24.35
C THR A 82 -14.81 0.04 25.52
N SER A 83 -13.50 0.22 25.35
CA SER A 83 -12.59 0.76 26.35
C SER A 83 -11.44 1.53 25.70
N PRO A 84 -10.73 2.42 26.41
CA PRO A 84 -9.65 3.23 25.83
C PRO A 84 -8.53 2.44 25.12
N LYS A 85 -8.29 1.19 25.56
CA LYS A 85 -7.30 0.28 24.98
C LYS A 85 -7.89 -0.67 23.93
N SER A 86 -9.21 -0.74 23.80
CA SER A 86 -9.87 -1.60 22.82
C SER A 86 -9.72 -1.04 21.40
N PRO A 87 -9.77 -1.92 20.39
CA PRO A 87 -9.83 -1.49 19.00
C PRO A 87 -10.99 -0.52 18.75
N VAL A 88 -10.75 0.43 17.86
CA VAL A 88 -11.75 1.40 17.43
C VAL A 88 -12.31 0.94 16.10
N TRP A 89 -13.64 0.96 16.02
CA TRP A 89 -14.41 0.54 14.87
C TRP A 89 -15.20 1.71 14.30
N ILE A 90 -15.22 1.83 12.98
CA ILE A 90 -15.85 2.94 12.27
C ILE A 90 -16.66 2.36 11.12
N VAL A 91 -17.95 2.71 11.04
CA VAL A 91 -18.78 2.36 9.88
C VAL A 91 -18.36 3.22 8.71
N ARG A 92 -18.10 2.63 7.54
CA ARG A 92 -17.62 3.32 6.32
C ARG A 92 -18.49 4.52 5.99
N LYS A 93 -19.81 4.36 5.99
CA LYS A 93 -20.78 5.45 5.76
C LYS A 93 -20.55 6.65 6.68
N ASN A 94 -20.40 6.41 7.99
CA ASN A 94 -20.18 7.48 8.97
C ASN A 94 -18.89 8.25 8.69
N LEU A 95 -17.84 7.56 8.23
CA LEU A 95 -16.58 8.19 7.84
C LEU A 95 -16.76 9.04 6.59
N GLU A 96 -17.36 8.50 5.54
CA GLU A 96 -17.54 9.21 4.28
C GLU A 96 -18.49 10.42 4.43
N ASP A 97 -19.56 10.28 5.19
CA ASP A 97 -20.49 11.39 5.49
C ASP A 97 -19.78 12.50 6.27
N PHE A 98 -18.93 12.14 7.24
CA PHE A 98 -18.10 13.11 7.96
C PHE A 98 -17.14 13.84 7.03
N LEU A 99 -16.46 13.12 6.12
CA LEU A 99 -15.53 13.71 5.15
C LEU A 99 -16.24 14.60 4.13
N LYS A 100 -17.47 14.25 3.72
CA LYS A 100 -18.30 15.11 2.86
C LYS A 100 -18.65 16.40 3.58
N LYS A 101 -19.07 16.32 4.85
CA LYS A 101 -19.42 17.51 5.66
C LYS A 101 -18.21 18.45 5.87
N ASP A 102 -17.05 17.93 6.30
CA ASP A 102 -15.84 18.76 6.54
C ASP A 102 -15.32 19.44 5.26
N ARG A 103 -15.68 18.94 4.06
CA ARG A 103 -15.36 19.59 2.78
C ARG A 103 -16.28 20.76 2.43
N HIS A 104 -17.53 20.73 2.88
CA HIS A 104 -18.52 21.78 2.59
C HIS A 104 -18.58 22.88 3.65
N ASP A 105 -18.02 22.63 4.84
CA ASP A 105 -17.86 23.62 5.92
C ASP A 105 -16.62 24.53 5.73
N ARG A 106 -16.03 24.60 4.53
CA ARG A 106 -14.89 25.48 4.18
C ARG A 106 -15.28 26.62 3.26
#